data_AF-A0A7S4D162-F1
#
_entry.id   AF-A0A7S4D162-F1
#
_cell.length_a   1.000
_cell.length_b   1.000
_cell.length_c   1.000
_cell.angle_alpha   90.00
_cell.angle_beta   90.00
_cell.angle_gamma   90.00
#
_symmetry.space_group_name_H-M   'P 1'
#
loop_
_entity.id
_entity.type
_entity.pdbx_description
1 polymer ?
#
loop_
_entity_poly.entity_id
_entity_poly.type
_entity_poly.pdbx_seq_one_letter_code
_entity_poly.pdbx_strand_id
1 'polypeptide(L)'
;MAVGWILRLMVLLSMGFHAQAAVPSNDNCSSAISVSIGDTLSGSTLEATYADPPPPLCGTAHTTSDVWYILENHIGLLNVKTCPGSDYDTKVSIFEGSCSNLIC
;
A
#
# COMPACT_ATOMS: atom_id res chain seq x y z
N MET A 1 -32.20 -18.32 -24.56
CA MET A 1 -31.56 -16.99 -24.38
C MET A 1 -30.09 -17.25 -24.16
N ALA A 2 -29.20 -16.63 -24.95
CA ALA A 2 -27.81 -17.09 -25.05
C ALA A 2 -26.94 -16.64 -23.86
N VAL A 3 -26.18 -17.59 -23.29
CA VAL A 3 -25.10 -17.29 -22.34
C VAL A 3 -23.90 -16.81 -23.15
N GLY A 4 -23.57 -15.52 -23.04
CA GLY A 4 -22.46 -14.91 -23.77
C GLY A 4 -21.11 -15.14 -23.07
N TRP A 5 -20.30 -16.07 -23.59
CA TRP A 5 -18.89 -16.17 -23.23
C TRP A 5 -18.06 -15.40 -24.26
N ILE A 6 -17.28 -14.41 -23.82
CA ILE A 6 -16.33 -13.68 -24.68
C ILE A 6 -14.95 -14.28 -24.47
N LEU A 7 -14.40 -14.90 -25.51
CA LEU A 7 -13.02 -15.41 -25.56
C LEU A 7 -12.32 -14.80 -26.78
N ARG A 8 -11.09 -14.29 -26.62
CA ARG A 8 -10.23 -13.84 -27.74
C ARG A 8 -8.76 -14.21 -27.55
N LEU A 9 -8.09 -14.28 -28.69
CA LEU A 9 -6.75 -14.83 -28.95
C LEU A 9 -6.01 -13.90 -29.95
N MET A 10 -4.70 -13.95 -30.17
CA MET A 10 -3.66 -14.90 -29.75
C MET A 10 -2.28 -14.20 -29.77
N VAL A 11 -1.33 -14.57 -28.90
CA VAL A 11 0.11 -14.39 -29.17
C VAL A 11 0.87 -15.67 -28.82
N LEU A 12 1.43 -16.31 -29.85
CA LEU A 12 2.22 -17.54 -29.74
C LEU A 12 3.69 -17.21 -29.42
N LEU A 13 3.95 -16.86 -28.16
CA LEU A 13 5.31 -16.70 -27.63
C LEU A 13 5.32 -16.97 -26.11
N SER A 14 4.81 -18.16 -25.73
CA SER A 14 4.63 -18.65 -24.34
C SER A 14 4.12 -17.60 -23.34
N MET A 15 3.21 -16.73 -23.77
CA MET A 15 2.64 -15.68 -22.92
C MET A 15 1.61 -16.30 -21.99
N GLY A 16 2.07 -16.79 -20.83
CA GLY A 16 1.20 -16.98 -19.69
C GLY A 16 0.58 -15.64 -19.32
N PHE A 17 -0.74 -15.62 -19.08
CA PHE A 17 -1.40 -14.52 -18.40
C PHE A 17 -0.87 -14.47 -16.95
N HIS A 18 0.28 -13.83 -16.76
CA HIS A 18 0.60 -13.25 -15.47
C HIS A 18 -0.44 -12.16 -15.25
N ALA A 19 -1.25 -12.32 -14.21
CA ALA A 19 -1.90 -11.17 -13.62
C ALA A 19 -0.77 -10.30 -13.03
N GLN A 20 -0.24 -9.37 -13.83
CA GLN A 20 0.64 -8.32 -13.34
C GLN A 20 -0.12 -7.68 -12.17
N ALA A 21 0.48 -7.67 -10.98
CA ALA A 21 -0.09 -6.90 -9.90
C ALA A 21 -0.20 -5.44 -10.39
N ALA A 22 -1.34 -4.79 -10.13
CA ALA A 22 -1.44 -3.37 -10.39
C ALA A 22 -0.72 -2.64 -9.26
N VAL A 23 -0.11 -1.49 -9.58
CA VAL A 23 0.33 -0.52 -8.57
C VAL A 23 -0.81 -0.29 -7.57
N PRO A 24 -0.58 -0.38 -6.25
CA PRO A 24 -1.63 -0.22 -5.26
C PRO A 24 -2.37 1.12 -5.38
N SER A 25 -3.65 1.17 -5.00
CA SER A 25 -4.41 2.43 -5.05
C SER A 25 -3.87 3.50 -4.11
N ASN A 26 -3.17 3.08 -3.05
CA ASN A 26 -2.55 3.93 -2.03
C ASN A 26 -1.02 3.99 -2.16
N ASP A 27 -0.52 3.96 -3.38
CA ASP A 27 0.91 4.05 -3.72
C ASP A 27 1.55 5.42 -3.39
N ASN A 28 0.76 6.43 -3.05
CA ASN A 28 1.26 7.72 -2.61
C ASN A 28 0.40 8.30 -1.49
N CYS A 29 0.98 9.23 -0.73
CA CYS A 29 0.28 9.86 0.39
C CYS A 29 -1.03 10.56 0.00
N SER A 30 -1.09 11.19 -1.19
CA SER A 30 -2.33 11.86 -1.64
C SER A 30 -3.46 10.91 -2.03
N SER A 31 -3.18 9.61 -2.21
CA SER A 31 -4.19 8.55 -2.39
C SER A 31 -4.25 7.57 -1.22
N ALA A 32 -3.76 7.97 -0.04
CA ALA A 32 -3.81 7.18 1.19
C ALA A 32 -5.22 6.68 1.48
N ILE A 33 -5.36 5.39 1.81
CA ILE A 33 -6.63 4.81 2.21
C ILE A 33 -6.97 5.28 3.63
N SER A 34 -8.19 5.80 3.81
CA SER A 34 -8.70 6.17 5.14
C SER A 34 -8.93 4.92 5.99
N VAL A 35 -8.51 4.97 7.25
CA VAL A 35 -8.64 3.87 8.23
C VAL A 35 -9.24 4.40 9.53
N SER A 36 -9.88 3.51 10.29
CA SER A 36 -10.50 3.78 11.59
C SER A 36 -9.86 2.94 12.71
N ILE A 37 -10.01 3.39 13.95
CA ILE A 37 -9.57 2.63 15.13
C ILE A 37 -10.35 1.31 15.22
N GLY A 38 -9.61 0.20 15.24
CA GLY A 38 -10.17 -1.16 15.28
C GLY A 38 -10.18 -1.88 13.93
N ASP A 39 -9.86 -1.19 12.83
CA ASP A 39 -9.75 -1.81 11.51
C ASP A 39 -8.63 -2.86 11.47
N THR A 40 -8.87 -3.94 10.74
CA THR A 40 -7.86 -4.94 10.37
C THR A 40 -7.87 -5.08 8.86
N LEU A 41 -6.74 -4.77 8.23
CA LEU A 41 -6.61 -4.67 6.78
C LEU A 41 -5.63 -5.71 6.24
N SER A 42 -5.92 -6.20 5.04
CA SER A 42 -4.98 -6.99 4.22
C SER A 42 -4.56 -6.14 3.03
N GLY A 43 -3.29 -6.21 2.65
CA GLY A 43 -2.72 -5.41 1.57
C GLY A 43 -1.39 -5.97 1.09
N SER A 44 -0.75 -5.27 0.16
CA SER A 44 0.54 -5.64 -0.41
C SER A 44 1.32 -4.41 -0.83
N THR A 45 2.65 -4.47 -0.74
CA THR A 45 3.62 -3.51 -1.31
C THR A 45 4.16 -3.96 -2.67
N LEU A 46 3.64 -5.07 -3.22
CA LEU A 46 4.02 -5.57 -4.55
C LEU A 46 3.61 -4.56 -5.64
N GLU A 47 4.53 -4.26 -6.55
CA GLU A 47 4.42 -3.20 -7.57
C GLU A 47 4.19 -1.78 -7.01
N ALA A 48 4.36 -1.57 -5.70
CA ALA A 48 4.36 -0.23 -5.13
C ALA A 48 5.65 0.53 -5.49
N THR A 49 5.58 1.85 -5.53
CA THR A 49 6.73 2.73 -5.69
C THR A 49 7.38 3.06 -4.35
N TYR A 50 8.62 3.55 -4.40
CA TYR A 50 9.32 4.12 -3.26
C TYR A 50 8.98 5.60 -3.17
N ALA A 51 8.59 6.08 -1.99
CA ALA A 51 8.27 7.49 -1.80
C ALA A 51 9.44 8.42 -2.19
N ASP A 52 9.21 9.27 -3.19
CA ASP A 52 10.17 10.29 -3.65
C ASP A 52 9.48 11.67 -3.68
N PRO A 53 9.96 12.67 -2.89
CA PRO A 53 11.09 12.59 -1.96
C PRO A 53 10.80 11.64 -0.79
N PRO A 54 11.84 11.00 -0.22
CA PRO A 54 11.66 10.12 0.93
C PRO A 54 11.13 10.89 2.15
N PRO A 55 10.15 10.34 2.87
CA PRO A 55 9.60 10.99 4.05
C PRO A 55 10.63 11.03 5.21
N PRO A 56 10.40 11.86 6.25
CA PRO A 56 11.30 11.98 7.39
C PRO A 56 11.62 10.64 8.07
N LEU A 57 12.75 10.59 8.76
CA LEU A 57 13.18 9.41 9.51
C LEU A 57 12.39 9.26 10.82
N CYS A 58 11.28 8.52 10.77
CA CYS A 58 10.49 8.14 11.95
C CYS A 58 10.86 6.75 12.44
N GLY A 59 11.87 6.68 13.32
CA GLY A 59 12.31 5.43 13.96
C GLY A 59 13.23 4.57 13.10
N THR A 60 12.77 4.10 11.94
CA THR A 60 13.59 3.26 11.03
C THR A 60 13.67 3.85 9.62
N ALA A 61 14.78 3.61 8.93
CA ALA A 61 14.99 4.12 7.58
C ALA A 61 14.05 3.45 6.57
N HIS A 62 13.44 4.30 5.72
CA HIS A 62 12.72 3.91 4.52
C HIS A 62 13.74 3.43 3.48
N THR A 63 13.58 2.20 2.99
CA THR A 63 14.58 1.53 2.12
C THR A 63 13.95 0.66 1.03
N THR A 64 12.62 0.69 0.92
CA THR A 64 11.79 -0.21 0.11
C THR A 64 10.49 0.52 -0.26
N SER A 65 9.81 0.07 -1.30
CA SER A 65 8.48 0.57 -1.65
C SER A 65 7.48 0.51 -0.48
N ASP A 66 6.53 1.44 -0.50
CA ASP A 66 5.64 1.72 0.61
C ASP A 66 4.19 1.93 0.15
N VAL A 67 3.23 1.86 1.09
CA VAL A 67 1.80 2.09 0.83
C VAL A 67 1.18 2.89 1.96
N TRP A 68 0.28 3.81 1.61
CA TRP A 68 -0.13 4.90 2.50
C TRP A 68 -1.52 4.68 3.11
N TYR A 69 -1.66 5.04 4.38
CA TYR A 69 -2.93 5.02 5.11
C TYR A 69 -3.06 6.31 5.91
N ILE A 70 -4.29 6.80 6.07
CA ILE A 70 -4.58 8.00 6.84
C ILE A 70 -5.63 7.73 7.92
N LEU A 71 -5.29 8.06 9.16
CA LEU A 71 -6.18 8.04 10.31
C LEU A 71 -6.48 9.48 10.70
N GLU A 72 -7.70 9.93 10.43
CA GLU A 72 -8.11 11.30 10.75
C GLU A 72 -8.62 11.42 12.20
N ASN A 73 -8.47 12.62 12.78
CA ASN A 73 -9.11 13.04 14.03
C ASN A 73 -8.81 12.19 15.28
N HIS A 74 -7.75 11.38 15.27
CA HIS A 74 -7.29 10.63 16.45
C HIS A 74 -6.43 11.50 17.37
N ILE A 75 -6.66 11.40 18.69
CA ILE A 75 -5.89 12.10 19.73
C ILE A 75 -5.49 11.10 20.82
N GLY A 76 -4.21 11.10 21.18
CA GLY A 76 -3.65 10.26 22.24
C GLY A 76 -2.89 9.04 21.70
N LEU A 77 -2.57 8.10 22.59
CA LEU A 77 -1.73 6.95 22.25
C LEU A 77 -2.42 6.04 21.23
N LEU A 78 -1.70 5.70 20.17
CA LEU A 78 -2.10 4.74 19.15
C LEU A 78 -1.25 3.47 19.28
N ASN A 79 -1.87 2.29 19.16
CA ASN A 79 -1.15 1.02 19.09
C ASN A 79 -1.33 0.42 17.70
N VAL A 80 -0.29 0.52 16.87
CA VAL A 80 -0.27 -0.06 15.52
C VAL A 80 0.53 -1.37 15.55
N LYS A 81 0.00 -2.41 14.91
CA LYS A 81 0.66 -3.70 14.74
C LYS A 81 0.41 -4.22 13.34
N THR A 82 1.41 -4.85 12.75
CA THR A 82 1.24 -5.64 11.52
C THR A 82 0.70 -7.03 11.87
N CYS A 83 -0.08 -7.60 10.95
CA CYS A 83 -0.58 -8.97 11.10
C CYS A 83 0.58 -9.98 10.92
N PRO A 84 0.54 -11.15 11.57
CA PRO A 84 1.49 -12.23 11.29
C PRO A 84 1.27 -12.78 9.87
N GLY A 85 2.34 -13.29 9.26
CA GLY A 85 2.28 -13.92 7.92
C GLY A 85 2.83 -13.07 6.78
N SER A 86 3.63 -12.03 7.06
CA SER A 86 4.51 -11.44 6.05
C SER A 86 5.72 -12.34 5.78
N ASP A 87 6.17 -12.38 4.53
CA ASP A 87 7.38 -13.11 4.12
C ASP A 87 8.69 -12.34 4.42
N TYR A 88 8.59 -11.20 5.13
CA TYR A 88 9.68 -10.27 5.41
C TYR A 88 9.41 -9.44 6.68
N ASP A 89 10.46 -8.78 7.19
CA ASP A 89 10.40 -7.86 8.32
C ASP A 89 9.60 -6.59 7.96
N THR A 90 8.38 -6.47 8.48
CA THR A 90 7.53 -5.29 8.24
C THR A 90 8.01 -4.08 9.02
N LYS A 91 8.08 -2.92 8.36
CA LYS A 91 8.27 -1.61 8.99
C LYS A 91 6.97 -0.81 8.94
N VAL A 92 6.73 0.02 9.97
CA VAL A 92 5.66 1.02 9.98
C VAL A 92 6.28 2.33 10.49
N SER A 93 6.02 3.42 9.78
CA SER A 93 6.33 4.78 10.24
C SER A 93 5.01 5.54 10.35
N ILE A 94 4.91 6.39 11.38
CA ILE A 94 3.74 7.22 11.64
C ILE A 94 4.19 8.67 11.54
N PHE A 95 3.38 9.48 10.85
CA PHE A 95 3.63 10.90 10.63
C PHE A 95 2.40 11.72 11.02
N GLU A 96 2.61 12.97 11.38
CA GLU A 96 1.56 13.99 11.44
C GLU A 96 1.75 15.04 10.33
N GLY A 97 0.76 15.92 10.15
CA GLY A 97 0.79 16.98 9.13
C GLY A 97 0.11 16.59 7.82
N SER A 98 0.66 17.08 6.70
CA SER A 98 0.14 16.86 5.34
C SER A 98 1.15 16.14 4.47
N CYS A 99 0.72 15.56 3.35
CA CYS A 99 1.63 14.91 2.39
C CYS A 99 2.74 15.82 1.84
N SER A 100 2.55 17.14 1.89
CA SER A 100 3.54 18.16 1.52
C SER A 100 4.47 18.58 2.67
N ASN A 101 4.15 18.20 3.92
CA ASN A 101 4.88 18.53 5.13
C ASN A 101 4.57 17.49 6.22
N LEU A 102 5.14 16.30 6.05
CA LEU A 102 5.08 15.21 7.02
C LEU A 102 6.04 15.51 8.18
N ILE A 103 5.61 15.27 9.40
CA ILE A 103 6.35 15.56 10.64
C ILE A 103 6.47 14.29 11.49
N CYS A 104 7.59 14.21 12.22
CA CYS A 104 7.86 13.32 13.34
C CYS A 104 8.12 14.15 14.60
#